data_AF-A0A7X2SX60-F1
#
_entry.id   AF-A0A7X2SX60-F1
#
_cell.length_a   1.000
_cell.length_b   1.000
_cell.length_c   1.000
_cell.angle_alpha   90.00
_cell.angle_beta   90.00
_cell.angle_gamma   90.00
#
_symmetry.space_group_name_H-M   'P 1'
#
loop_
_entity.id
_entity.type
_entity.pdbx_description
1 polymer ?
#
loop_
_entity_poly.entity_id
_entity_poly.type
_entity_poly.pdbx_seq_one_letter_code
_entity_poly.pdbx_strand_id
1 'polypeptide(L)' 'MLIPAKLSRPVRLEGTVIRERLLQKLTAAGNYRLVLVTSPAGYGKTTLVSQRAVG' A
#
# COMPACT_ATOMS: atom_id res chain seq x y z
N MET A 1 -20.36 -18.39 15.20
CA MET A 1 -20.39 -17.13 14.43
C MET A 1 -18.99 -16.93 13.83
N LEU A 2 -18.85 -16.99 12.50
CA LEU A 2 -17.56 -16.87 11.83
C LEU A 2 -17.30 -15.37 11.55
N ILE A 3 -16.25 -14.78 12.13
CA ILE A 3 -15.82 -13.43 11.74
C ILE A 3 -14.92 -13.59 10.51
N PRO A 4 -15.27 -13.01 9.35
CA PRO A 4 -14.41 -13.09 8.18
C PRO A 4 -13.08 -12.38 8.45
N ALA A 5 -11.99 -13.00 8.04
CA ALA A 5 -10.67 -12.38 8.14
C ALA A 5 -10.65 -11.10 7.27
N LYS A 6 -9.96 -10.05 7.75
CA LYS A 6 -9.75 -8.77 7.02
C LYS A 6 -8.76 -8.92 5.85
N LEU A 7 -8.75 -10.07 5.19
CA LEU A 7 -7.92 -10.38 4.03
C LEU A 7 -8.62 -9.88 2.76
N SER A 8 -8.79 -8.57 2.66
CA SER A 8 -9.34 -7.90 1.49
C SER A 8 -8.28 -6.99 0.88
N ARG A 9 -8.29 -6.86 -0.45
CA ARG A 9 -7.43 -5.89 -1.13
C ARG A 9 -7.72 -4.49 -0.57
N PRO A 10 -6.70 -3.70 -0.21
CA PRO A 10 -6.92 -2.35 0.28
C PRO A 10 -7.65 -1.51 -0.77
N VAL A 11 -8.79 -0.91 -0.39
CA VAL A 11 -9.55 -0.04 -1.30
C VAL A 11 -8.71 1.22 -1.59
N ARG A 12 -8.70 1.63 -2.86
CA ARG A 12 -8.11 2.90 -3.26
C ARG A 12 -9.07 4.02 -2.87
N LEU A 13 -8.61 4.93 -2.03
CA LEU A 13 -9.36 6.13 -1.67
C LEU A 13 -9.37 7.10 -2.87
N GLU A 14 -10.53 7.63 -3.20
CA GLU A 14 -10.67 8.71 -4.18
C GLU A 14 -9.97 9.98 -3.66
N GLY A 15 -9.40 10.79 -4.56
CA GLY A 15 -8.72 12.04 -4.20
C GLY A 15 -7.32 11.88 -3.57
N THR A 16 -6.73 10.68 -3.57
CA THR A 16 -5.34 10.53 -3.09
C THR A 16 -4.35 11.14 -4.07
N VAL A 17 -3.45 11.99 -3.57
CA VAL A 17 -2.30 12.48 -4.35
C VAL A 17 -1.41 11.30 -4.74
N ILE A 18 -1.08 11.21 -6.03
CA ILE A 18 -0.21 10.16 -6.57
C ILE A 18 1.23 10.46 -6.14
N ARG A 19 1.87 9.50 -5.50
CA ARG A 19 3.27 9.61 -5.04
C ARG A 19 4.20 8.84 -5.96
N GLU A 20 4.29 9.24 -7.23
CA GLU A 20 5.00 8.51 -8.30
C GLU A 20 6.40 8.02 -7.89
N ARG A 21 7.22 8.87 -7.29
CA ARG A 21 8.57 8.49 -6.83
C ARG A 21 8.56 7.31 -5.84
N LEU A 22 7.62 7.29 -4.90
CA LEU A 22 7.48 6.18 -3.95
C LEU A 22 6.87 4.95 -4.64
N LEU A 23 5.91 5.20 -5.54
CA LEU A 23 5.32 4.22 -6.45
C LEU A 23 6.25 3.77 -7.58
N GLN A 24 7.51 4.17 -7.64
CA GLN A 24 8.53 3.53 -8.48
C GLN A 24 9.45 2.68 -7.60
N LYS A 25 9.90 3.26 -6.48
CA LYS A 25 10.74 2.57 -5.49
C LYS A 25 10.12 1.27 -4.99
N LEU A 26 8.83 1.27 -4.68
CA LEU A 26 8.12 0.08 -4.20
C LEU A 26 7.99 -1.01 -5.30
N THR A 27 8.33 -0.77 -6.59
CA THR A 27 8.03 -1.64 -7.77
C THR A 27 9.29 -2.38 -8.03
N ALA A 28 10.39 -1.61 -8.10
CA ALA A 28 11.73 -2.13 -7.99
C ALA A 28 11.90 -3.00 -6.75
N ALA A 29 11.21 -2.67 -5.65
CA ALA A 29 11.24 -3.47 -4.43
C ALA A 29 10.52 -4.83 -4.52
N GLY A 30 9.73 -5.09 -5.58
CA GLY A 30 9.07 -6.39 -5.80
C GLY A 30 10.06 -7.55 -6.03
N ASN A 31 11.32 -7.25 -6.31
CA ASN A 31 12.40 -8.24 -6.43
C ASN A 31 12.90 -8.74 -5.05
N TYR A 32 12.46 -8.14 -3.95
CA TYR A 32 12.84 -8.53 -2.59
C TYR A 32 11.71 -9.29 -1.89
N ARG A 33 12.08 -10.24 -1.03
CA ARG A 33 11.12 -11.05 -0.27
C ARG A 33 10.36 -10.26 0.79
N LEU A 34 10.90 -9.13 1.24
CA LEU A 34 10.33 -8.29 2.29
C LEU A 34 10.61 -6.81 1.96
N VAL A 35 9.58 -5.98 2.08
CA VAL A 35 9.69 -4.52 1.95
C VAL A 35 9.11 -3.87 3.20
N LEU A 36 9.91 -3.05 3.89
CA LEU A 36 9.48 -2.31 5.07
C LEU A 36 9.13 -0.87 4.70
N VAL A 37 7.90 -0.43 5.01
CA VAL A 37 7.43 0.94 4.79
C VAL A 37 7.25 1.63 6.15
N THR A 38 8.14 2.55 6.50
CA THR A 38 8.12 3.27 7.78
C THR A 38 7.71 4.73 7.60
N SER A 39 6.87 5.23 8.52
CA SER A 39 6.53 6.64 8.69
C SER A 39 5.63 6.82 9.92
N PRO A 40 5.42 8.04 10.43
CA PRO A 40 4.50 8.29 11.54
C PRO A 40 3.04 7.93 11.20
N ALA A 41 2.18 7.86 12.21
CA ALA A 41 0.74 7.66 12.01
C ALA A 41 0.14 8.77 11.13
N GLY A 42 -0.82 8.43 10.26
CA GLY A 42 -1.47 9.40 9.36
C GLY A 42 -0.73 9.71 8.05
N TYR A 43 0.53 9.32 7.87
CA TYR A 43 1.32 9.64 6.66
C TYR A 43 0.95 8.83 5.40
N GLY A 44 -0.09 8.00 5.46
CA GLY A 44 -0.61 7.28 4.28
C GLY A 44 0.19 6.04 3.86
N LYS A 45 0.82 5.32 4.81
CA LYS A 45 1.50 4.03 4.54
C LYS A 45 0.57 3.01 3.87
N THR A 46 -0.58 2.78 4.50
CA THR A 46 -1.60 1.87 3.98
C THR A 46 -2.10 2.35 2.63
N THR A 47 -2.35 3.65 2.46
CA THR A 47 -2.76 4.26 1.20
C THR A 47 -1.73 4.07 0.07
N LEU A 48 -0.44 4.20 0.37
CA LEU A 48 0.64 3.95 -0.60
C LEU A 48 0.65 2.49 -1.07
N VAL A 49 0.44 1.54 -0.16
CA VAL A 49 0.34 0.11 -0.49
C VAL A 49 -0.92 -0.17 -1.31
N SER A 50 -2.07 0.44 -0.99
CA SER A 50 -3.29 0.34 -1.80
C SER A 50 -3.10 0.83 -3.24
N GLN A 51 -2.34 1.93 -3.42
CA GLN A 51 -2.04 2.46 -4.76
C GLN A 51 -1.19 1.50 -5.60
N ARG A 52 -0.45 0.57 -4.98
CA ARG A 52 0.33 -0.46 -5.68
C ARG A 52 -0.34 -1.77 -5.89
N ALA A 53 -1.26 -2.16 -5.01
CA ALA A 53 -1.98 -3.43 -5.11
C ALA A 53 -2.97 -3.46 -6.31
N VAL A 54 -2.99 -2.43 -7.15
CA VAL A 54 -3.71 -2.38 -8.42
C VAL A 54 -2.83 -3.02 -9.50
N GLY A 55 -3.00 -4.32 -9.62
CA GLY A 55 -2.50 -5.23 -10.65
C GLY A 55 -3.43 -6.43 -10.72
#